data_AF-A0A432YC94-F1
#
_entry.id   AF-A0A432YC94-F1
#
_cell.length_a   1.000
_cell.length_b   1.000
_cell.length_c   1.000
_cell.angle_alpha   90.00
_cell.angle_beta   90.00
_cell.angle_gamma   90.00
#
_symmetry.space_group_name_H-M   'P 1'
#
loop_
_entity.id
_entity.type
_entity.pdbx_description
1 polymer ?
#
loop_
_entity_poly.entity_id
_entity_poly.type
_entity_poly.pdbx_seq_one_letter_code
_entity_poly.pdbx_strand_id
1 'polypeptide(L)' 'YVYLNDRPDAATVLTKLAEWFEDYNNYHPHSGLKMMSPREYRALKVAS' A
#
# COMPACT_ATOMS: atom_id res chain seq x y z
N TYR A 1 -14.73 16.15 -17.66
CA TYR A 1 -15.19 14.77 -17.43
C TYR A 1 -14.33 14.19 -16.31
N VAL A 2 -14.91 13.64 -15.24
CA VAL A 2 -14.17 13.00 -14.14
C VAL A 2 -14.50 11.52 -14.18
N TYR A 3 -13.47 10.67 -14.27
CA TYR A 3 -13.61 9.24 -14.11
C TYR A 3 -13.69 8.90 -12.62
N LEU A 4 -14.76 8.21 -12.22
CA LEU A 4 -14.78 7.52 -10.93
C LEU A 4 -14.30 6.09 -11.16
N ASN A 5 -13.35 5.66 -10.34
CA ASN A 5 -12.90 4.27 -10.33
C ASN A 5 -14.09 3.33 -10.13
N ASP A 6 -14.00 2.16 -10.76
CA ASP A 6 -14.97 1.09 -10.54
C ASP A 6 -15.04 0.75 -9.05
N ARG A 7 -16.27 0.58 -8.54
CA ARG A 7 -16.53 0.19 -7.15
C ARG A 7 -16.77 -1.32 -7.10
N PRO A 8 -15.75 -2.14 -6.78
CA PRO A 8 -15.92 -3.58 -6.66
C PRO A 8 -16.86 -3.94 -5.50
N ASP A 9 -17.51 -5.10 -5.61
CA ASP A 9 -18.31 -5.66 -4.53
C ASP A 9 -17.44 -6.11 -3.34
N ALA A 10 -18.10 -6.43 -2.22
CA ALA A 10 -17.42 -6.80 -0.99
C ALA A 10 -16.56 -8.07 -1.12
N ALA A 11 -17.02 -9.08 -1.86
CA ALA A 11 -16.25 -10.31 -2.03
C ALA A 11 -14.98 -10.04 -2.84
N THR A 12 -15.10 -9.27 -3.92
CA THR A 12 -13.95 -8.83 -4.73
C THR A 12 -12.93 -8.07 -3.88
N VAL A 13 -13.37 -7.10 -3.08
CA VAL A 13 -12.49 -6.36 -2.14
C VAL A 13 -11.76 -7.31 -1.20
N LEU A 14 -12.49 -8.22 -0.53
CA LEU A 14 -11.90 -9.15 0.43
C LEU A 14 -10.85 -10.06 -0.19
N THR A 15 -11.08 -10.56 -1.41
CA THR A 15 -10.08 -11.38 -2.12
C THR A 15 -8.82 -10.61 -2.49
N LYS A 16 -8.91 -9.29 -2.65
CA LYS A 16 -7.79 -8.42 -3.05
C LYS A 16 -7.02 -7.80 -1.88
N LEU A 17 -7.58 -7.81 -0.68
CA LEU A 17 -6.95 -7.18 0.50
C LEU A 17 -5.51 -7.63 0.73
N ALA A 18 -5.23 -8.94 0.63
CA ALA A 18 -3.88 -9.46 0.86
C ALA A 18 -2.86 -8.90 -0.15
N GLU A 19 -3.23 -8.85 -1.44
CA GLU A 19 -2.41 -8.30 -2.52
C GLU A 19 -2.16 -6.81 -2.28
N TRP A 20 -3.20 -6.04 -1.94
CA TRP A 20 -3.06 -4.60 -1.67
C TRP A 20 -2.21 -4.31 -0.44
N PHE A 21 -2.31 -5.12 0.62
CA PHE A 21 -1.45 -4.96 1.77
C PHE A 21 0.01 -5.22 1.43
N GLU A 22 0.31 -6.23 0.62
CA GLU A 22 1.69 -6.46 0.18
C GLU A 22 2.19 -5.33 -0.73
N ASP A 23 1.38 -4.84 -1.66
CA ASP A 23 1.77 -3.71 -2.51
C ASP A 23 2.08 -2.45 -1.70
N TYR A 24 1.15 -2.07 -0.81
CA TYR A 24 1.29 -0.92 0.09
C TYR A 24 2.52 -1.03 0.98
N ASN A 25 2.77 -2.21 1.56
CA ASN A 25 3.85 -2.37 2.54
C ASN A 25 5.25 -2.51 1.94
N ASN A 26 5.37 -2.94 0.68
CA ASN A 26 6.67 -3.22 0.04
C ASN A 26 7.06 -2.24 -1.06
N TYR A 27 6.10 -1.63 -1.78
CA TYR A 27 6.41 -0.90 -3.01
C TYR A 27 5.90 0.55 -3.03
N HIS A 28 4.77 0.83 -2.37
CA HIS A 28 4.20 2.17 -2.44
C HIS A 28 5.10 3.23 -1.77
N PRO A 29 5.48 4.31 -2.49
CA PRO A 29 6.31 5.36 -1.92
C PRO A 29 5.48 6.36 -1.10
N HIS A 30 5.86 6.58 0.17
CA HIS A 30 5.16 7.51 1.05
C HIS A 30 5.98 8.76 1.34
N SER A 31 5.42 9.94 1.08
CA SER A 31 6.08 11.23 1.37
C SER A 31 6.44 11.38 2.86
N GLY A 32 5.55 10.95 3.76
CA GLY A 32 5.79 10.93 5.21
C GLY A 32 6.89 9.96 5.66
N LEU A 33 7.26 9.00 4.81
CA LEU A 33 8.34 8.04 5.05
C LEU A 33 9.58 8.34 4.20
N LYS A 34 9.80 9.60 3.81
CA LYS A 34 10.92 9.99 2.91
C LYS A 34 10.93 9.19 1.60
N MET A 35 9.75 8.93 1.04
CA MET A 35 9.54 8.16 -0.20
C MET A 35 9.89 6.67 -0.11
N MET A 36 10.09 6.13 1.08
CA MET A 36 10.25 4.69 1.29
C MET A 36 8.91 3.99 1.46
N SER A 37 8.90 2.69 1.20
CA SER A 37 7.81 1.82 1.63
C SER A 37 7.80 1.65 3.17
N PRO A 38 6.67 1.24 3.76
CA PRO A 38 6.57 0.99 5.19
C PRO A 38 7.56 -0.06 5.73
N ARG A 39 7.85 -1.12 4.96
CA ARG A 39 8.81 -2.15 5.38
C ARG A 39 10.26 -1.63 5.30
N GLU A 40 10.63 -0.91 4.25
CA GLU A 40 11.96 -0.28 4.17
C GLU A 40 12.18 0.71 5.32
N TYR A 41 11.21 1.56 5.59
CA TYR A 41 11.29 2.52 6.70
C TYR A 41 11.49 1.81 8.05
N ARG A 42 10.72 0.75 8.31
CA ARG A 42 10.86 -0.06 9.55
C ARG A 42 12.22 -0.73 9.63
N ALA A 43 12.73 -1.31 8.53
CA ALA A 43 14.04 -1.95 8.51
C ALA A 43 15.17 -0.96 8.85
N LEU A 44 15.13 0.25 8.29
CA LEU A 44 16.08 1.31 8.63
C LEU A 44 15.97 1.77 10.09
N LYS A 45 14.76 1.81 10.65
CA LYS A 45 14.54 2.20 12.06
C LYS A 45 14.99 1.15 13.06
N VAL A 46 14.89 -0.14 12.72
CA VAL A 46 15.36 -1.24 13.57
C VAL A 46 16.89 -1.37 13.54
N ALA A 47 17.52 -1.01 12.43
CA ALA A 47 18.98 -1.05 12.28
C ALA A 47 19.71 0.15 12.95
N SER A 48 18.97 1.11 13.50
CA SER A 48 19.48 2.30 14.20
C SER A 48 19.51 2.10 15.71
#